data_AF-A0A7X7ZJT6-F1
#
_entry.id   AF-A0A7X7ZJT6-F1
#
_cell.length_a   1.000
_cell.length_b   1.000
_cell.length_c   1.000
_cell.angle_alpha   90.00
_cell.angle_beta   90.00
_cell.angle_gamma   90.00
#
_symmetry.space_group_name_H-M   'P 1'
#
loop_
_entity.id
_entity.type
_entity.pdbx_description
1 polymer ?
#
loop_
_entity_poly.entity_id
_entity_poly.type
_entity_poly.pdbx_seq_one_letter_code
_entity_poly.pdbx_strand_id
1 'polypeptide(L)'
;MVKTAHSPVGRHYIVEASGCDPKIIGSVEKVQQILVRAAEIAGAHVWSISFSKFPPAGVSGVVVISESHISTHTWPEQGYAALDIYTCGATTKPDKAVIYAIEEFGAETSHITEITRGIDEGDAVFYHSFITWEERLKKAGPKKDRDKDKD
;
A
#
# COMPACT_ATOMS: atom_id res chain seq x y z
N MET A 1 -17.23 31.58 -16.25
CA MET A 1 -15.97 30.87 -16.57
C MET A 1 -15.92 29.65 -15.68
N VAL A 2 -15.95 28.44 -16.24
CA VAL A 2 -15.80 27.21 -15.46
C VAL A 2 -14.33 27.15 -15.04
N LYS A 3 -14.03 27.37 -13.76
CA LYS A 3 -12.70 27.12 -13.22
C LYS A 3 -12.49 25.61 -13.29
N THR A 4 -11.54 25.18 -14.10
CA THR A 4 -11.15 23.78 -14.23
C THR A 4 -10.77 23.27 -12.84
N ALA A 5 -11.43 22.23 -12.34
CA ALA A 5 -11.05 21.60 -11.08
C ALA A 5 -9.54 21.30 -11.10
N HIS A 6 -8.81 21.81 -10.11
CA HIS A 6 -7.38 21.54 -10.02
C HIS A 6 -7.19 20.07 -9.66
N SER A 7 -6.18 19.42 -10.26
CA SER A 7 -5.84 18.03 -9.95
C SER A 7 -5.57 17.87 -8.45
N PRO A 8 -6.01 16.76 -7.83
CA PRO A 8 -5.78 16.55 -6.41
C PRO A 8 -4.29 16.56 -6.08
N VAL A 9 -3.94 17.07 -4.90
CA VAL A 9 -2.56 17.03 -4.36
C VAL A 9 -2.03 15.60 -4.28
N GLY A 10 -2.89 14.63 -3.92
CA GLY A 10 -2.49 13.24 -3.86
C GLY A 10 -3.65 12.25 -3.83
N ARG A 11 -3.31 10.96 -3.82
CA ARG A 11 -4.25 9.83 -3.78
C ARG A 11 -3.87 8.92 -2.62
N HIS A 12 -4.83 8.66 -1.75
CA HIS A 12 -4.67 7.86 -0.55
C HIS A 12 -5.53 6.61 -0.61
N TYR A 13 -4.89 5.45 -0.60
CA TYR A 13 -5.55 4.16 -0.59
C TYR A 13 -5.60 3.61 0.82
N ILE A 14 -6.79 3.34 1.32
CA ILE A 14 -7.04 2.59 2.55
C ILE A 14 -7.43 1.18 2.14
N VAL A 15 -6.67 0.20 2.60
CA VAL A 15 -6.77 -1.19 2.14
C VAL A 15 -6.97 -2.12 3.33
N GLU A 16 -8.05 -2.88 3.26
CA GLU A 16 -8.35 -3.99 4.17
C GLU A 16 -7.97 -5.30 3.49
N ALA A 17 -6.79 -5.87 3.80
CA ALA A 17 -6.30 -7.09 3.17
C ALA A 17 -6.56 -8.32 4.06
N SER A 18 -7.28 -9.32 3.54
CA SER A 18 -7.70 -10.52 4.26
C SER A 18 -7.13 -11.79 3.63
N GLY A 19 -6.92 -12.82 4.45
CA GLY A 19 -6.31 -14.08 4.00
C GLY A 19 -4.80 -13.99 3.75
N CYS A 20 -4.13 -12.99 4.33
CA CYS A 20 -2.69 -12.79 4.21
C CYS A 20 -1.89 -13.95 4.79
N ASP A 21 -0.67 -14.20 4.28
CA ASP A 21 0.24 -15.21 4.83
C ASP A 21 0.79 -14.75 6.19
N PRO A 22 0.46 -15.43 7.32
CA PRO A 22 0.92 -15.04 8.65
C PRO A 22 2.44 -15.01 8.79
N LYS A 23 3.17 -15.82 8.00
CA LYS A 23 4.64 -15.87 8.01
C LYS A 23 5.27 -14.68 7.28
N ILE A 24 4.49 -13.97 6.49
CA ILE A 24 4.91 -12.74 5.82
C ILE A 24 4.57 -11.57 6.72
N ILE A 25 3.29 -11.39 7.03
CA ILE A 25 2.80 -10.22 7.76
C ILE A 25 3.25 -10.18 9.24
N GLY A 26 3.76 -11.29 9.79
CA GLY A 26 4.37 -11.36 11.13
C GLY A 26 5.89 -11.18 11.20
N SER A 27 6.56 -10.91 10.06
CA SER A 27 8.00 -10.63 9.99
C SER A 27 8.23 -9.15 9.68
N VAL A 28 8.92 -8.46 10.58
CA VAL A 28 9.29 -7.06 10.39
C VAL A 28 10.11 -6.88 9.12
N GLU A 29 11.07 -7.78 8.90
CA GLU A 29 11.98 -7.73 7.76
C GLU A 29 11.24 -7.81 6.42
N LYS A 30 10.30 -8.77 6.30
CA LYS A 30 9.50 -8.95 5.09
C LYS A 30 8.55 -7.78 4.86
N VAL A 31 7.82 -7.36 5.90
CA VAL A 31 6.87 -6.24 5.79
C VAL A 31 7.60 -4.95 5.40
N GLN A 32 8.77 -4.69 6.01
CA GLN A 32 9.61 -3.55 5.64
C GLN A 32 10.05 -3.62 4.17
N GLN A 33 10.58 -4.75 3.71
CA GLN A 33 11.00 -4.92 2.31
C GLN A 33 9.84 -4.69 1.34
N ILE A 34 8.65 -5.19 1.66
CA ILE A 34 7.46 -5.04 0.83
C ILE A 34 7.02 -3.57 0.77
N LEU A 35 6.91 -2.86 1.89
CA LEU A 35 6.48 -1.45 1.86
C LEU A 35 7.51 -0.53 1.18
N VAL A 36 8.81 -0.77 1.38
CA VAL A 36 9.86 -0.01 0.67
C VAL A 36 9.77 -0.27 -0.83
N ARG A 37 9.60 -1.53 -1.25
CA ARG A 37 9.46 -1.85 -2.67
C ARG A 37 8.16 -1.29 -3.26
N ALA A 38 7.07 -1.25 -2.49
CA ALA A 38 5.83 -0.59 -2.88
C ALA A 38 6.05 0.91 -3.15
N ALA A 39 6.81 1.60 -2.28
CA ALA A 39 7.20 3.00 -2.49
C ALA A 39 7.97 3.20 -3.80
N GLU A 40 8.96 2.35 -4.08
CA GLU A 40 9.73 2.38 -5.33
C GLU A 40 8.85 2.16 -6.57
N ILE A 41 7.91 1.21 -6.50
CA ILE A 41 6.96 0.90 -7.59
C ILE A 41 6.01 2.08 -7.83
N ALA A 42 5.58 2.77 -6.77
CA ALA A 42 4.82 4.00 -6.88
C ALA A 42 5.63 5.15 -7.51
N GLY A 43 6.95 5.01 -7.65
CA GLY A 43 7.85 6.09 -8.09
C GLY A 43 8.06 7.15 -7.01
N ALA A 44 7.86 6.79 -5.73
CA ALA A 44 8.03 7.69 -4.59
C ALA A 44 9.43 7.54 -3.98
N HIS A 45 10.02 8.66 -3.56
CA HIS A 45 11.30 8.67 -2.87
C HIS A 45 11.11 8.43 -1.37
N VAL A 46 11.85 7.46 -0.83
CA VAL A 46 11.83 7.09 0.60
C VAL A 46 12.75 8.00 1.40
N TRP A 47 12.23 8.61 2.45
CA TRP A 47 12.98 9.48 3.35
C TRP A 47 13.37 8.79 4.65
N SER A 48 12.45 8.02 5.23
CA SER A 48 12.70 7.27 6.47
C SER A 48 11.76 6.09 6.59
N ILE A 49 12.17 5.14 7.44
CA ILE A 49 11.41 3.92 7.72
C ILE A 49 11.38 3.70 9.24
N SER A 50 10.25 3.23 9.76
CA SER A 50 10.08 2.87 11.17
C SER A 50 9.15 1.67 11.29
N PHE A 51 9.65 0.59 11.87
CA PHE A 51 8.92 -0.68 11.99
C PHE A 51 9.08 -1.25 13.40
N SER A 52 7.98 -1.75 13.95
CA SER A 52 7.91 -2.33 15.29
C SER A 52 7.12 -3.63 15.25
N LYS A 53 7.65 -4.64 15.93
CA LYS A 53 6.93 -5.89 16.19
C LYS A 53 6.14 -5.77 17.50
N PHE A 54 4.90 -6.25 17.49
CA PHE A 54 4.02 -6.30 18.65
C PHE A 54 3.75 -7.76 19.06
N PRO A 55 3.70 -8.05 20.37
CA PRO A 55 3.29 -9.37 20.84
C PRO A 55 1.82 -9.66 20.47
N PRO A 56 1.46 -10.90 20.07
CA PRO A 56 2.35 -12.06 19.93
C PRO A 56 3.12 -12.12 18.59
N ALA A 57 2.62 -11.51 17.52
CA ALA A 57 3.27 -11.61 16.20
C ALA A 57 3.07 -10.41 15.24
N GLY A 58 2.23 -9.42 15.57
CA GLY A 58 1.89 -8.32 14.67
C GLY A 58 3.04 -7.37 14.34
N VAL A 59 2.92 -6.62 13.26
CA VAL A 59 3.89 -5.61 12.81
C VAL A 59 3.14 -4.31 12.57
N SER A 60 3.66 -3.19 13.07
CA SER A 60 3.29 -1.87 12.57
C SER A 60 4.49 -1.24 11.88
N GLY A 61 4.25 -0.61 10.74
CA GLY A 61 5.31 -0.06 9.91
C GLY A 61 4.87 1.20 9.20
N VAL A 62 5.81 2.13 9.01
CA VAL A 62 5.63 3.32 8.17
C VAL A 62 6.89 3.59 7.37
N VAL A 63 6.70 3.91 6.09
CA VAL A 63 7.68 4.42 5.16
C VAL A 63 7.26 5.85 4.85
N VAL A 64 8.05 6.82 5.30
CA VAL A 64 7.84 8.23 4.98
C VAL A 64 8.39 8.48 3.58
N ILE A 65 7.55 9.02 2.71
CA ILE A 65 7.90 9.37 1.33
C ILE A 65 7.64 10.86 1.09
N SER A 66 8.10 11.40 -0.04
CA SER A 66 7.96 12.83 -0.35
C SER A 66 6.51 13.30 -0.21
N GLU A 67 6.25 14.07 0.85
CA GLU A 67 4.96 14.72 1.16
C GLU A 67 3.79 13.79 1.51
N SER A 68 4.06 12.51 1.81
CA SER A 68 3.03 11.52 2.20
C SER A 68 3.62 10.30 2.93
N HIS A 69 2.99 9.12 2.87
CA HIS A 69 3.45 7.92 3.59
C HIS A 69 2.88 6.61 2.99
N ILE A 70 3.55 5.51 3.29
CA ILE A 70 3.01 4.16 3.17
C ILE A 70 3.10 3.49 4.55
N SER A 71 1.98 3.04 5.12
CA SER A 71 1.96 2.39 6.43
C SER A 71 1.13 1.12 6.45
N THR A 72 1.37 0.29 7.46
CA THR A 72 0.58 -0.92 7.73
C THR A 72 0.51 -1.25 9.20
N HIS A 73 -0.58 -1.92 9.57
CA HIS A 73 -0.74 -2.66 10.82
C HIS A 73 -1.19 -4.08 10.49
N THR A 74 -0.54 -5.08 11.08
CA THR A 74 -0.81 -6.49 10.77
C THR A 74 -1.25 -7.30 11.99
N TRP A 75 -2.10 -8.27 11.70
CA TRP A 75 -2.65 -9.26 12.63
C TRP A 75 -2.49 -10.68 12.03
N PRO A 76 -1.29 -11.28 12.15
CA PRO A 76 -0.99 -12.59 11.56
C PRO A 76 -1.94 -13.71 11.99
N GLU A 77 -2.42 -13.67 13.23
CA GLU A 77 -3.34 -14.64 13.79
C GLU A 77 -4.75 -14.60 13.16
N GLN A 78 -5.12 -13.48 12.53
CA GLN A 78 -6.34 -13.35 11.72
C GLN A 78 -6.07 -13.36 10.21
N GLY A 79 -4.80 -13.44 9.77
CA GLY A 79 -4.43 -13.29 8.36
C GLY A 79 -4.84 -11.93 7.80
N TYR A 80 -4.77 -10.88 8.62
CA TYR A 80 -5.28 -9.54 8.29
C TYR A 80 -4.17 -8.49 8.31
N ALA A 81 -4.22 -7.56 7.35
CA ALA A 81 -3.40 -6.37 7.34
C ALA A 81 -4.22 -5.16 6.91
N ALA A 82 -4.12 -4.07 7.67
CA ALA A 82 -4.56 -2.74 7.26
C ALA A 82 -3.38 -2.05 6.58
N LEU A 83 -3.58 -1.46 5.40
CA LEU A 83 -2.58 -0.62 4.74
C LEU A 83 -3.12 0.76 4.38
N ASP A 84 -2.24 1.75 4.50
CA ASP A 84 -2.44 3.10 4.01
C ASP A 84 -1.34 3.40 2.98
N ILE A 85 -1.72 3.64 1.73
CA ILE A 85 -0.77 4.02 0.66
C ILE A 85 -1.17 5.39 0.16
N TYR A 86 -0.54 6.42 0.72
CA TYR A 86 -0.75 7.81 0.34
C TYR A 86 0.43 8.31 -0.49
N THR A 87 0.18 8.73 -1.73
CA THR A 87 1.21 9.35 -2.58
C THR A 87 0.76 10.71 -3.10
N CYS A 88 1.72 11.63 -3.26
CA CYS A 88 1.51 12.96 -3.82
C CYS A 88 2.21 13.08 -5.19
N GLY A 89 1.68 13.93 -6.06
CA GLY A 89 2.25 14.22 -7.38
C GLY A 89 1.62 13.44 -8.54
N ALA A 90 1.54 14.07 -9.71
CA ALA A 90 0.80 13.55 -10.87
C ALA A 90 1.43 12.31 -11.54
N THR A 91 2.69 12.00 -11.25
CA THR A 91 3.44 10.91 -11.88
C THR A 91 3.52 9.64 -11.02
N THR A 92 3.04 9.68 -9.78
CA THR A 92 3.07 8.52 -8.89
C THR A 92 2.04 7.47 -9.31
N LYS A 93 2.30 6.21 -8.93
CA LYS A 93 1.48 5.04 -9.29
C LYS A 93 1.03 4.28 -8.05
N PRO A 94 0.20 4.90 -7.18
CA PRO A 94 -0.22 4.30 -5.92
C PRO A 94 -1.01 3.00 -6.10
N ASP A 95 -1.80 2.89 -7.17
CA ASP A 95 -2.52 1.68 -7.56
C ASP A 95 -1.57 0.48 -7.73
N LYS A 96 -0.41 0.69 -8.36
CA LYS A 96 0.59 -0.37 -8.55
C LYS A 96 1.26 -0.77 -7.24
N ALA A 97 1.48 0.20 -6.34
CA ALA A 97 2.03 -0.07 -5.02
C ALA A 97 1.04 -0.88 -4.15
N VAL A 98 -0.25 -0.55 -4.23
CA VAL A 98 -1.33 -1.31 -3.56
C VAL A 98 -1.35 -2.74 -4.04
N ILE A 99 -1.47 -2.96 -5.36
CA ILE A 99 -1.52 -4.31 -5.95
C ILE A 99 -0.30 -5.13 -5.54
N TYR A 100 0.89 -4.56 -5.65
CA TYR A 100 2.12 -5.22 -5.25
C TYR A 100 2.11 -5.61 -3.76
N ALA A 101 1.72 -4.69 -2.88
CA ALA A 101 1.74 -4.94 -1.44
C ALA A 101 0.77 -6.05 -1.02
N ILE A 102 -0.46 -6.04 -1.53
CA ILE A 102 -1.46 -7.07 -1.20
C ILE A 102 -1.09 -8.45 -1.78
N GLU A 103 -0.50 -8.50 -2.98
CA GLU A 103 0.00 -9.75 -3.57
C GLU A 103 1.16 -10.34 -2.76
N GLU A 104 2.15 -9.53 -2.38
CA GLU A 104 3.30 -10.00 -1.60
C GLU A 104 2.95 -10.28 -0.14
N PHE A 105 1.92 -9.63 0.43
CA PHE A 105 1.33 -10.04 1.72
C PHE A 105 0.59 -11.38 1.63
N GLY A 106 0.36 -11.89 0.42
CA GLY A 106 -0.34 -13.14 0.18
C GLY A 106 -1.85 -13.04 0.43
N ALA A 107 -2.45 -11.86 0.31
CA ALA A 107 -3.87 -11.66 0.53
C ALA A 107 -4.72 -12.48 -0.45
N GLU A 108 -5.85 -13.01 0.04
CA GLU A 108 -6.85 -13.69 -0.80
C GLU A 108 -7.90 -12.71 -1.31
N THR A 109 -8.27 -11.72 -0.49
CA THR A 109 -9.26 -10.69 -0.83
C THR A 109 -8.84 -9.36 -0.24
N SER A 110 -9.25 -8.26 -0.88
CA SER A 110 -9.05 -6.92 -0.35
C SER A 110 -10.26 -6.04 -0.56
N HIS A 111 -10.56 -5.20 0.42
CA HIS A 111 -11.51 -4.10 0.27
C HIS A 111 -10.73 -2.79 0.28
N ILE A 112 -10.90 -1.98 -0.77
CA ILE A 112 -10.04 -0.82 -1.04
C ILE A 112 -10.93 0.41 -1.14
N THR A 113 -10.53 1.47 -0.44
CA THR A 113 -11.07 2.82 -0.61
C THR A 113 -9.97 3.74 -1.10
N GLU A 114 -10.17 4.33 -2.27
CA GLU A 114 -9.34 5.44 -2.75
C GLU A 114 -9.94 6.75 -2.27
N ILE A 115 -9.12 7.60 -1.67
CA ILE A 115 -9.45 8.96 -1.27
C ILE A 115 -8.54 9.92 -2.04
N THR A 116 -9.12 10.75 -2.91
CA THR A 116 -8.38 11.87 -3.50
C THR A 116 -8.22 12.97 -2.46
N ARG A 117 -7.02 13.49 -2.28
CA ARG A 117 -6.68 14.45 -1.22
C ARG A 117 -6.32 15.80 -1.84
N GLY A 118 -6.85 16.89 -1.26
CA GLY A 118 -6.48 18.25 -1.63
C GLY A 118 -7.02 18.65 -3.00
N ILE A 119 -8.32 18.47 -3.24
CA ILE A 119 -8.98 19.06 -4.41
C ILE A 119 -9.29 20.51 -4.09
N ASP A 120 -8.98 21.42 -5.02
CA ASP A 120 -9.26 22.86 -4.94
C ASP A 120 -9.98 23.32 -6.21
N GLU A 121 -11.06 24.09 -6.07
CA GLU A 121 -11.82 24.70 -7.18
C GLU A 121 -11.38 26.15 -7.46
N GLY A 122 -10.27 26.58 -6.86
CA GLY A 122 -9.67 27.90 -7.04
C GLY A 122 -10.24 28.94 -6.07
N ASP A 123 -10.74 28.49 -4.92
CA ASP A 123 -11.16 29.32 -3.78
C ASP A 123 -10.32 29.05 -2.52
N ALA A 124 -9.31 28.16 -2.62
CA ALA A 124 -8.46 27.72 -1.52
C ALA A 124 -9.22 27.01 -0.39
N VAL A 125 -10.38 26.44 -0.69
CA VAL A 125 -11.13 25.54 0.19
C VAL A 125 -10.91 24.11 -0.29
N PHE A 126 -10.12 23.35 0.49
CA PHE A 126 -9.75 21.99 0.11
C PHE A 126 -10.77 20.96 0.56
N TYR A 127 -11.11 20.03 -0.32
CA TYR A 127 -11.95 18.87 0.01
C TYR A 127 -11.33 17.56 -0.47
N HIS A 128 -11.99 16.45 -0.15
CA HIS A 128 -11.63 15.11 -0.61
C HIS A 128 -12.83 14.44 -1.28
N SER A 129 -12.56 13.47 -2.13
CA SER A 129 -13.56 12.55 -2.68
C SER A 129 -13.09 11.13 -2.41
N PHE A 130 -14.01 10.17 -2.36
CA PHE A 130 -13.65 8.77 -2.14
C PHE A 130 -14.46 7.83 -3.02
N ILE A 131 -13.82 6.71 -3.39
CA ILE A 131 -14.40 5.62 -4.17
C ILE A 131 -14.01 4.32 -3.47
N THR A 132 -14.93 3.38 -3.35
CA THR A 132 -14.72 2.11 -2.66
C THR A 132 -15.05 0.93 -3.56
N TRP A 133 -14.23 -0.12 -3.50
CA TRP A 133 -14.44 -1.37 -4.25
C TRP A 133 -13.85 -2.58 -3.51
N GLU A 134 -14.22 -3.79 -3.95
CA GLU A 134 -13.74 -5.07 -3.43
C GLU A 134 -13.05 -5.86 -4.57
N GLU A 135 -11.92 -6.48 -4.26
CA GLU A 135 -11.17 -7.34 -5.17
C GLU A 135 -10.93 -8.73 -4.57
N ARG A 136 -10.98 -9.76 -5.42
CA ARG A 136 -10.62 -11.14 -5.08
C ARG A 136 -9.40 -11.56 -5.88
N LEU A 137 -8.32 -11.93 -5.18
CA LEU A 137 -7.04 -12.29 -5.77
C LEU A 137 -6.96 -13.81 -5.99
N LYS A 138 -6.35 -14.23 -7.10
CA LYS A 138 -6.03 -15.65 -7.33
C LYS A 138 -4.68 -15.94 -6.68
N LYS A 139 -4.59 -16.97 -5.81
CA LYS A 139 -3.29 -17.38 -5.22
C LYS A 139 -2.26 -17.64 -6.31
N ALA A 140 -1.10 -16.99 -6.21
CA ALA A 140 0.05 -17.32 -7.02
C ALA A 140 0.45 -18.79 -6.73
N GLY A 141 0.53 -19.61 -7.79
CA GLY A 141 1.05 -20.97 -7.67
C GLY A 141 2.51 -20.96 -7.19
N PRO A 142 3.07 -22.12 -6.77
CA PRO A 142 4.44 -22.17 -6.24
C PRO A 142 5.43 -21.54 -7.23
N LYS A 143 6.19 -20.54 -6.78
CA LYS A 143 7.31 -19.96 -7.54
C LYS A 143 8.24 -21.13 -7.87
N LYS A 144 8.28 -21.55 -9.14
CA LYS A 144 9.26 -22.54 -9.61
C LYS A 144 10.65 -21.97 -9.34
N ASP A 145 11.44 -22.68 -8.54
CA ASP A 145 12.87 -22.40 -8.38
C ASP A 145 13.52 -22.34 -9.77
N ARG A 146 13.89 -21.13 -10.18
CA ARG A 146 14.76 -20.92 -11.34
C ARG A 146 16.20 -21.00 -10.85
N ASP A 147 16.63 -22.19 -10.45
CA ASP A 147 18.05 -22.50 -10.39
C ASP A 147 18.26 -24.02 -10.43
N LYS A 148 18.61 -24.51 -11.60
CA LYS A 148 19.27 -25.80 -11.93
C LYS A 148 19.04 -26.04 -13.42
N ASP A 149 19.99 -25.56 -14.22
CA ASP A 149 20.52 -26.24 -15.41
C ASP A 149 21.52 -25.28 -16.09
N LYS A 150 22.73 -25.27 -15.54
CA LYS A 150 23.96 -24.97 -16.28
C LYS A 150 24.87 -26.18 -16.08
N ASP A 151 24.64 -27.19 -16.92
CA ASP A 151 25.64 -28.18 -17.30
C ASP A 151 25.75 -28.15 -18.83
#